data_AF-A0A496DEC1-F1
#
_entry.id   AF-A0A496DEC1-F1
#
_cell.length_a   1.000
_cell.length_b   1.000
_cell.length_c   1.000
_cell.angle_alpha   90.00
_cell.angle_beta   90.00
_cell.angle_gamma   90.00
#
_symmetry.space_group_name_H-M   'P 1'
#
loop_
_entity.id
_entity.type
_entity.pdbx_description
1 polymer ?
#
loop_
_entity_poly.entity_id
_entity_poly.type
_entity_poly.pdbx_seq_one_letter_code
_entity_poly.pdbx_strand_id
1 'polypeptide(L)'
;MNNLQEFYRKIEYLRSNGVKMKEIADWIDMAPSILSSLYTTVLPNYFEGIKSYPPEEALDSALALVNNVSKKRLLSHIEEMILRLDQMEFAEPDSLKDNPFAKQLMEETRLSASKIEAFKGIYTSYSLSSSSDCLKMEPFLLSPSDNQVRVGRISAYGEAQWGFGIMPDPQNFHCMLNENQAPQFTMVTIYLQIPFFKNPRQLRGLYIGQDYNRNPIARRILLIKESESTEIDEFMSRKSGLIDKEDFTPEQQAYYDYTCQTGDFIKMCTVPSLRMDESDLVKEKKMLTL
;
A
#
# COMPACT_ATOMS: atom_id res chain seq x y z
N MET A 1 -15.68 -28.63 -8.20
CA MET A 1 -16.85 -27.73 -8.22
C MET A 1 -16.49 -26.24 -8.27
N ASN A 2 -15.21 -25.85 -8.19
CA ASN A 2 -14.81 -24.43 -8.08
C ASN A 2 -14.00 -23.88 -9.28
N ASN A 3 -13.66 -24.71 -10.27
CA ASN A 3 -12.72 -24.32 -11.35
C ASN A 3 -13.27 -23.18 -12.23
N LEU A 4 -14.58 -23.13 -12.50
CA LEU A 4 -15.16 -22.01 -13.27
C LEU A 4 -15.13 -20.68 -12.50
N GLN A 5 -15.29 -20.73 -11.17
CA GLN A 5 -15.21 -19.55 -10.32
C GLN A 5 -13.76 -19.09 -10.14
N GLU A 6 -12.82 -20.03 -10.00
CA GLU A 6 -11.40 -19.74 -10.00
C GLU A 6 -10.95 -19.12 -11.32
N PHE A 7 -11.33 -19.72 -12.45
CA PHE A 7 -11.05 -19.18 -13.78
C PHE A 7 -11.58 -17.76 -13.95
N TYR A 8 -12.82 -17.49 -13.52
CA TYR A 8 -13.40 -16.15 -13.54
C TYR A 8 -12.59 -15.15 -12.71
N ARG A 9 -12.23 -15.51 -11.46
CA ARG A 9 -11.44 -14.66 -10.56
C ARG A 9 -10.05 -14.34 -11.13
N LYS A 10 -9.39 -15.30 -11.77
CA LYS A 10 -8.07 -15.06 -12.40
C LYS A 10 -8.19 -14.07 -13.57
N ILE A 11 -9.21 -14.21 -14.42
CA ILE A 11 -9.46 -13.23 -15.49
C ILE A 11 -9.77 -11.85 -14.91
N GLU A 12 -10.62 -11.77 -13.89
CA GLU A 12 -10.98 -10.51 -13.21
C GLU A 12 -9.75 -9.82 -12.59
N TYR A 13 -8.86 -10.60 -11.96
CA TYR A 13 -7.58 -10.13 -11.43
C TYR A 13 -6.69 -9.55 -12.54
N LEU A 14 -6.47 -10.28 -13.64
CA LEU A 14 -5.65 -9.81 -14.76
C LEU A 14 -6.23 -8.55 -15.42
N ARG A 15 -7.55 -8.49 -15.58
CA ARG A 15 -8.25 -7.31 -16.11
C ARG A 15 -8.12 -6.10 -15.20
N SER A 16 -8.21 -6.29 -13.88
CA SER A 16 -8.05 -5.24 -12.88
C SER A 16 -6.62 -4.68 -12.83
N ASN A 17 -5.63 -5.49 -13.18
CA ASN A 17 -4.22 -5.09 -13.33
C ASN A 17 -3.87 -4.54 -14.73
N GLY A 18 -4.87 -4.29 -15.58
CA GLY A 18 -4.68 -3.60 -16.87
C GLY A 18 -4.38 -4.49 -18.08
N VAL A 19 -4.38 -5.82 -17.94
CA VAL A 19 -4.18 -6.75 -19.06
C VAL A 19 -5.38 -6.70 -20.00
N LYS A 20 -5.13 -6.59 -21.32
CA LYS A 20 -6.21 -6.55 -22.31
C LYS A 20 -6.83 -7.94 -22.49
N MET A 21 -8.14 -8.00 -22.71
CA MET A 21 -8.87 -9.26 -22.95
C MET A 21 -8.24 -10.10 -24.08
N LYS A 22 -7.72 -9.45 -25.11
CA LYS A 22 -7.02 -10.10 -26.22
C LYS A 22 -5.75 -10.84 -25.75
N GLU A 23 -4.95 -10.22 -24.90
CA GLU A 23 -3.69 -10.80 -24.40
C GLU A 23 -3.95 -12.01 -23.51
N ILE A 24 -4.98 -11.94 -22.66
CA ILE A 24 -5.42 -13.08 -21.83
C ILE A 24 -5.87 -14.24 -22.73
N ALA A 25 -6.67 -13.93 -23.76
CA ALA A 25 -7.19 -14.92 -24.68
C ALA A 25 -6.07 -15.61 -25.48
N ASP A 26 -5.13 -14.83 -26.03
CA ASP A 26 -3.98 -15.33 -26.76
C ASP A 26 -3.11 -16.24 -25.85
N TRP A 27 -2.95 -15.90 -24.57
CA TRP A 27 -2.15 -16.68 -23.60
C TRP A 27 -2.72 -18.07 -23.30
N ILE A 28 -4.05 -18.18 -23.18
CA ILE A 28 -4.73 -19.45 -22.92
C ILE A 28 -5.15 -20.19 -24.21
N ASP A 29 -4.65 -19.74 -25.37
CA ASP A 29 -4.99 -20.30 -26.70
C ASP A 29 -6.51 -20.33 -26.96
N MET A 30 -7.18 -19.21 -26.66
CA MET A 30 -8.61 -19.02 -26.86
C MET A 30 -8.87 -17.81 -27.76
N ALA A 31 -9.91 -17.88 -28.60
CA ALA A 31 -10.32 -16.71 -29.37
C ALA A 31 -10.83 -15.59 -28.43
N PRO A 32 -10.42 -14.32 -28.62
CA PRO A 32 -10.83 -13.20 -27.77
C PRO A 32 -12.35 -13.03 -27.64
N SER A 33 -13.10 -13.33 -28.70
CA SER A 33 -14.57 -13.29 -28.70
C SER A 33 -15.19 -14.34 -27.78
N ILE A 34 -14.62 -15.55 -27.72
CA ILE A 34 -15.08 -16.65 -26.86
C ILE A 34 -14.81 -16.29 -25.41
N LEU A 35 -13.60 -15.81 -25.09
CA LEU A 35 -13.24 -15.40 -23.73
C LEU A 35 -14.11 -14.22 -23.25
N SER A 36 -14.37 -13.25 -24.13
CA SER A 36 -15.27 -12.14 -23.82
C SER A 36 -16.68 -12.62 -23.50
N SER A 37 -17.28 -13.48 -24.34
CA SER A 37 -18.61 -14.04 -24.10
C SER A 37 -18.68 -14.86 -22.80
N LEU A 38 -17.62 -15.62 -22.50
CA LEU A 38 -17.49 -16.35 -21.24
C LEU A 38 -17.49 -15.41 -20.03
N TYR A 39 -16.64 -14.38 -20.07
CA TYR A 39 -16.43 -13.45 -18.97
C TYR A 39 -17.65 -12.55 -18.73
N THR A 40 -18.26 -11.99 -19.77
CA THR A 40 -19.32 -10.98 -19.61
C THR A 40 -20.72 -11.58 -19.48
N THR A 41 -20.93 -12.80 -19.98
CA THR A 41 -22.28 -13.37 -20.13
C THR A 41 -22.40 -14.75 -19.49
N VAL A 42 -21.61 -15.73 -19.92
CA VAL A 42 -21.81 -17.11 -19.46
C VAL A 42 -21.51 -17.27 -17.98
N LEU A 43 -20.33 -16.85 -17.51
CA LEU A 43 -19.91 -17.05 -16.12
C LEU A 43 -20.80 -16.28 -15.12
N PRO A 44 -21.15 -14.99 -15.35
CA PRO A 44 -22.09 -14.28 -14.48
C PRO A 44 -23.47 -14.93 -14.40
N ASN A 45 -24.05 -15.35 -15.54
CA ASN A 45 -25.37 -16.01 -15.54
C ASN A 45 -25.31 -17.40 -14.89
N TYR A 46 -24.20 -18.14 -15.07
CA TYR A 46 -23.97 -19.40 -14.38
C TYR A 46 -23.93 -19.20 -12.86
N PHE A 47 -23.16 -18.23 -12.36
CA PHE A 47 -23.05 -17.96 -10.92
C PHE A 47 -24.36 -17.49 -10.28
N GLU A 48 -25.22 -16.80 -11.04
CA GLU A 48 -26.58 -16.48 -10.58
C GLU A 48 -27.47 -17.72 -10.61
N GLY A 49 -27.40 -18.51 -11.68
CA GLY A 49 -28.23 -19.70 -11.88
C GLY A 49 -28.00 -20.79 -10.82
N ILE A 50 -26.77 -21.00 -10.37
CA ILE A 50 -26.46 -22.00 -9.33
C ILE A 50 -27.06 -21.68 -7.95
N LYS A 51 -27.59 -20.46 -7.74
CA LYS A 51 -28.35 -20.12 -6.53
C LYS A 51 -29.75 -20.76 -6.52
N SER A 52 -30.28 -21.09 -7.70
CA SER A 52 -31.67 -21.52 -7.89
C SER A 52 -31.81 -22.90 -8.56
N TYR A 53 -30.80 -23.34 -9.31
CA TYR A 53 -30.82 -24.57 -10.11
C TYR A 53 -29.57 -25.43 -9.88
N PRO A 54 -29.61 -26.74 -10.18
CA PRO A 54 -28.43 -27.59 -10.20
C PRO A 54 -27.33 -27.03 -11.13
N PRO A 55 -26.03 -27.20 -10.80
CA PRO A 55 -24.93 -26.61 -11.56
C PRO A 55 -24.90 -26.96 -13.05
N GLU A 56 -25.27 -28.19 -13.43
CA GLU A 56 -25.30 -28.55 -14.85
C GLU A 56 -26.39 -27.77 -15.63
N GLU A 57 -27.59 -27.68 -15.07
CA GLU A 57 -28.72 -26.97 -15.69
C GLU A 57 -28.47 -25.45 -15.76
N ALA A 58 -27.85 -24.89 -14.72
CA ALA A 58 -27.43 -23.49 -14.69
C ALA A 58 -26.39 -23.21 -15.78
N LEU A 59 -25.42 -24.12 -15.98
CA LEU A 59 -24.39 -23.96 -17.00
C LEU A 59 -24.96 -24.10 -18.42
N ASP A 60 -25.86 -25.07 -18.64
CA ASP A 60 -26.54 -25.23 -19.93
C ASP A 60 -27.37 -24.00 -20.28
N SER A 61 -28.11 -23.47 -19.31
CA SER A 61 -28.91 -22.24 -19.48
C SER A 61 -28.03 -21.03 -19.79
N ALA A 62 -26.90 -20.87 -19.10
CA ALA A 62 -25.98 -19.77 -19.33
C ALA A 62 -25.27 -19.87 -20.69
N LEU A 63 -24.91 -21.08 -21.12
CA LEU A 63 -24.29 -21.33 -22.42
C LEU A 63 -25.27 -21.11 -23.57
N ALA A 64 -26.57 -21.36 -23.38
CA ALA A 64 -27.58 -21.09 -24.41
C ALA A 64 -27.70 -19.60 -24.80
N LEU A 65 -27.20 -18.69 -23.95
CA LEU A 65 -27.19 -17.25 -24.22
C LEU A 65 -26.16 -16.84 -25.28
N VAL A 66 -25.23 -17.73 -25.63
CA VAL A 66 -24.14 -17.47 -26.58
C VAL A 66 -23.98 -18.64 -27.55
N ASN A 67 -23.61 -18.38 -28.80
CA ASN A 67 -23.49 -19.43 -29.82
C ASN A 67 -22.04 -19.87 -30.11
N ASN A 68 -21.07 -19.25 -29.45
CA ASN A 68 -19.63 -19.37 -29.74
C ASN A 68 -18.86 -20.15 -28.66
N VAL A 69 -19.51 -20.63 -27.60
CA VAL A 69 -18.88 -21.35 -26.49
C VAL A 69 -19.37 -22.79 -26.44
N SER A 70 -18.45 -23.75 -26.41
CA SER A 70 -18.78 -25.18 -26.30
C SER A 70 -18.57 -25.68 -24.86
N LYS A 71 -19.64 -26.21 -24.23
CA LYS A 71 -19.58 -26.85 -22.89
C LYS A 71 -18.46 -27.87 -22.78
N LYS A 72 -18.39 -28.78 -23.77
CA LYS A 72 -17.41 -29.88 -23.79
C LYS A 72 -15.98 -29.36 -23.85
N ARG A 73 -15.68 -28.38 -24.72
CA ARG A 73 -14.33 -27.81 -24.82
C ARG A 73 -13.94 -27.02 -23.57
N LEU A 74 -14.86 -26.21 -23.06
CA LEU A 74 -14.66 -25.42 -21.84
C LEU A 74 -14.29 -26.32 -20.65
N LEU A 75 -15.11 -27.33 -20.35
CA LEU A 75 -14.90 -28.18 -19.17
C LEU A 75 -13.67 -29.09 -19.31
N SER A 76 -13.32 -29.53 -20.52
CA SER A 76 -12.15 -30.39 -20.73
C SER A 76 -10.80 -29.67 -20.60
N HIS A 77 -10.75 -28.36 -20.83
CA HIS A 77 -9.51 -27.58 -20.79
C HIS A 77 -9.46 -26.60 -19.60
N ILE A 78 -10.49 -26.55 -18.75
CA ILE A 78 -10.59 -25.53 -17.69
C ILE A 78 -9.39 -25.55 -16.73
N GLU A 79 -8.91 -26.73 -16.35
CA GLU A 79 -7.76 -26.87 -15.45
C GLU A 79 -6.46 -26.42 -16.11
N GLU A 80 -6.26 -26.76 -17.38
CA GLU A 80 -5.10 -26.29 -18.15
C GLU A 80 -5.12 -24.77 -18.34
N MET A 81 -6.29 -24.20 -18.64
CA MET A 81 -6.42 -22.75 -18.80
C MET A 81 -6.15 -22.02 -17.48
N ILE A 82 -6.62 -22.53 -16.35
CA ILE A 82 -6.32 -22.00 -15.01
C ILE A 82 -4.80 -22.03 -14.76
N LEU A 83 -4.15 -23.17 -15.02
CA LEU A 83 -2.70 -23.32 -14.86
C LEU A 83 -1.91 -22.34 -15.74
N ARG A 84 -2.34 -22.15 -16.99
CA ARG A 84 -1.72 -21.17 -17.91
C ARG A 84 -1.91 -19.75 -17.42
N LEU A 85 -3.09 -19.39 -16.90
CA LEU A 85 -3.32 -18.06 -16.31
C LEU A 85 -2.44 -17.84 -15.07
N ASP A 86 -2.16 -18.86 -14.28
CA ASP A 86 -1.24 -18.77 -13.13
C ASP A 86 0.22 -18.54 -13.55
N GLN A 87 0.59 -19.04 -14.72
CA GLN A 87 1.92 -18.83 -15.31
C GLN A 87 2.02 -17.53 -16.09
N MET A 88 0.93 -16.78 -16.21
CA MET A 88 0.94 -15.46 -16.84
C MET A 88 1.62 -14.47 -15.89
N GLU A 89 2.95 -14.41 -15.94
CA GLU A 89 3.70 -13.31 -15.34
C GLU A 89 3.22 -12.00 -15.99
N PHE A 90 3.07 -10.95 -15.18
CA PHE A 90 2.78 -9.63 -15.70
C PHE A 90 3.83 -9.29 -16.76
N ALA A 91 3.41 -9.23 -18.02
CA ALA A 91 4.21 -8.54 -19.01
C ALA A 91 4.35 -7.11 -18.48
N GLU A 92 5.57 -6.73 -18.07
CA GLU A 92 5.88 -5.36 -17.67
C GLU A 92 5.21 -4.45 -18.71
N PRO A 93 4.32 -3.52 -18.30
CA PRO A 93 3.74 -2.61 -19.26
C PRO A 93 4.88 -2.01 -20.08
N ASP A 94 4.78 -2.04 -21.42
CA ASP A 94 5.87 -1.63 -22.31
C ASP A 94 6.43 -0.22 -21.96
N SER A 95 5.66 0.60 -21.24
CA SER A 95 6.07 1.90 -20.69
C SER A 95 7.11 1.86 -19.57
N LEU A 96 7.29 0.75 -18.85
CA LEU A 96 8.36 0.59 -17.86
C LEU A 96 9.71 0.19 -18.50
N LYS A 97 9.70 -0.28 -19.75
CA LYS A 97 10.94 -0.58 -20.48
C LYS A 97 11.83 0.65 -20.68
N ASP A 98 11.24 1.84 -20.73
CA ASP A 98 11.96 3.09 -21.00
C ASP A 98 12.48 3.80 -19.73
N ASN A 99 12.13 3.34 -18.52
CA ASN A 99 12.62 3.93 -17.27
C ASN A 99 13.44 2.93 -16.43
N PRO A 100 14.78 2.92 -16.57
CA PRO A 100 15.66 2.06 -15.79
C PRO A 100 15.48 2.18 -14.27
N PHE A 101 15.17 3.37 -13.76
CA PHE A 101 14.95 3.59 -12.33
C PHE A 101 13.66 2.92 -11.84
N ALA A 102 12.58 2.99 -12.62
CA ALA A 102 11.33 2.34 -12.23
C ALA A 102 11.47 0.82 -12.11
N LYS A 103 12.26 0.21 -13.01
CA LYS A 103 12.61 -1.22 -12.91
C LYS A 103 13.42 -1.55 -11.66
N GLN A 104 14.45 -0.76 -11.39
CA GLN A 104 15.26 -0.92 -10.16
C GLN A 104 14.40 -0.77 -8.91
N LEU A 105 13.48 0.20 -8.88
CA LEU A 105 12.57 0.43 -7.78
C LEU A 105 11.63 -0.76 -7.55
N MET A 106 11.08 -1.34 -8.62
CA MET A 106 10.23 -2.53 -8.53
C MET A 106 11.00 -3.73 -8.00
N GLU A 107 12.22 -3.96 -8.50
CA GLU A 107 13.05 -5.07 -8.04
C GLU A 107 13.47 -4.89 -6.57
N GLU A 108 13.90 -3.69 -6.16
CA GLU A 108 14.22 -3.42 -4.77
C GLU A 108 12.99 -3.54 -3.85
N THR A 109 11.81 -3.13 -4.32
CA THR A 109 10.55 -3.32 -3.57
C THR A 109 10.29 -4.81 -3.32
N ARG A 110 10.48 -5.65 -4.34
CA ARG A 110 10.34 -7.10 -4.25
C ARG A 110 11.37 -7.72 -3.31
N LEU A 111 12.64 -7.35 -3.43
CA LEU A 111 13.72 -7.85 -2.58
C LEU A 111 13.53 -7.44 -1.11
N SER A 112 12.93 -6.28 -0.86
CA SER A 112 12.69 -5.75 0.49
C SER A 112 11.76 -6.64 1.33
N ALA A 113 10.81 -7.33 0.71
CA ALA A 113 9.91 -8.25 1.41
C ALA A 113 10.67 -9.36 2.18
N SER A 114 11.81 -9.80 1.65
CA SER A 114 12.67 -10.79 2.33
C SER A 114 13.53 -10.20 3.45
N LYS A 115 13.81 -8.89 3.41
CA LYS A 115 14.70 -8.20 4.35
C LYS A 115 13.98 -7.76 5.63
N ILE A 116 12.66 -7.54 5.58
CA ILE A 116 11.89 -6.98 6.71
C ILE A 116 11.67 -7.95 7.87
N GLU A 117 11.97 -9.24 7.72
CA GLU A 117 11.61 -10.28 8.70
C GLU A 117 12.07 -9.98 10.14
N ALA A 118 13.25 -9.35 10.32
CA ALA A 118 13.76 -8.98 11.65
C ALA A 118 13.09 -7.72 12.25
N PHE A 119 12.36 -6.96 11.44
CA PHE A 119 11.75 -5.66 11.78
C PHE A 119 10.24 -5.66 11.55
N LYS A 120 9.65 -6.81 11.20
CA LYS A 120 8.20 -6.94 11.10
C LYS A 120 7.56 -6.81 12.48
N GLY A 121 6.33 -6.34 12.50
CA GLY A 121 5.55 -6.24 13.72
C GLY A 121 4.67 -5.00 13.76
N ILE A 122 4.05 -4.82 14.92
CA ILE A 122 3.26 -3.63 15.25
C ILE A 122 4.11 -2.72 16.11
N TYR A 123 4.13 -1.44 15.73
CA TYR A 123 4.87 -0.38 16.38
C TYR A 123 3.91 0.73 16.82
N THR A 124 4.22 1.40 17.92
CA THR A 124 3.63 2.68 18.26
C THR A 124 4.61 3.78 17.89
N SER A 125 4.20 4.70 17.04
CA SER A 125 5.00 5.87 16.69
C SER A 125 4.69 7.06 17.58
N TYR A 126 5.71 7.87 17.82
CA TYR A 126 5.67 9.11 18.59
C TYR A 126 6.33 10.22 17.75
N SER A 127 5.62 11.35 17.64
CA SER A 127 6.11 12.55 16.95
C SER A 127 5.37 13.80 17.40
N LEU A 128 5.89 14.98 17.01
CA LEU A 128 5.24 16.25 17.28
C LEU A 128 3.91 16.39 16.52
N SER A 129 2.85 16.76 17.24
CA SER A 129 1.57 17.17 16.65
C SER A 129 1.72 18.48 15.86
N SER A 130 1.03 18.59 14.72
CA SER A 130 1.07 19.81 13.89
C SER A 130 0.23 20.97 14.46
N SER A 131 -0.75 20.67 15.29
CA SER A 131 -1.80 21.61 15.72
C SER A 131 -1.67 22.04 17.18
N SER A 132 -0.93 21.30 17.98
CA SER A 132 -0.87 21.47 19.43
C SER A 132 0.45 20.95 19.97
N ASP A 133 0.81 21.41 21.16
CA ASP A 133 2.02 21.00 21.87
C ASP A 133 1.82 19.66 22.60
N CYS A 134 1.37 18.65 21.85
CA CYS A 134 0.99 17.32 22.32
C CYS A 134 1.85 16.25 21.63
N LEU A 135 2.02 15.11 22.29
CA LEU A 135 2.68 13.96 21.69
C LEU A 135 1.68 13.18 20.83
N LYS A 136 1.95 13.08 19.54
CA LYS A 136 1.12 12.32 18.61
C LYS A 136 1.50 10.84 18.65
N MET A 137 0.53 9.99 18.98
CA MET A 137 0.67 8.53 19.08
C MET A 137 -0.08 7.84 17.95
N GLU A 138 0.66 7.16 17.06
CA GLU A 138 0.07 6.52 15.87
C GLU A 138 0.60 5.09 15.72
N PRO A 139 -0.26 4.07 15.71
CA PRO A 139 0.11 2.70 15.39
C PRO A 139 0.65 2.56 13.97
N PHE A 140 1.65 1.69 13.82
CA PHE A 140 2.25 1.29 12.55
C PHE A 140 2.29 -0.23 12.45
N LEU A 141 2.06 -0.75 11.25
CA LEU A 141 2.23 -2.15 10.90
C LEU A 141 3.32 -2.26 9.83
N LEU A 142 4.36 -3.04 10.12
CA LEU A 142 5.38 -3.43 9.16
C LEU A 142 5.24 -4.93 8.93
N SER A 143 4.82 -5.35 7.74
CA SER A 143 4.65 -6.77 7.44
C SER A 143 5.20 -7.16 6.07
N PRO A 144 5.83 -8.34 5.96
CA PRO A 144 6.13 -8.90 4.66
C PRO A 144 4.82 -9.23 3.94
N SER A 145 4.77 -9.00 2.64
CA SER A 145 3.76 -9.52 1.72
C SER A 145 4.47 -10.12 0.51
N ASP A 146 3.74 -10.83 -0.36
CA ASP A 146 4.33 -11.68 -1.41
C ASP A 146 5.41 -10.98 -2.25
N ASN A 147 5.21 -9.70 -2.61
CA ASN A 147 6.11 -8.95 -3.48
C ASN A 147 6.52 -7.57 -2.95
N GLN A 148 6.23 -7.24 -1.70
CA GLN A 148 6.59 -5.95 -1.10
C GLN A 148 6.51 -5.98 0.43
N VAL A 149 7.13 -5.02 1.09
CA VAL A 149 6.83 -4.74 2.51
C VAL A 149 5.54 -3.93 2.56
N ARG A 150 4.50 -4.45 3.21
CA ARG A 150 3.29 -3.69 3.51
C ARG A 150 3.53 -2.79 4.70
N VAL A 151 3.14 -1.52 4.56
CA VAL A 151 3.17 -0.54 5.65
C VAL A 151 1.75 -0.05 5.90
N GLY A 152 1.30 -0.21 7.14
CA GLY A 152 0.06 0.37 7.64
C GLY A 152 0.33 1.44 8.68
N ARG A 153 -0.50 2.47 8.74
CA ARG A 153 -0.52 3.48 9.81
C ARG A 153 -1.97 3.75 10.21
N ILE A 154 -2.25 3.87 11.50
CA ILE A 154 -3.52 4.43 11.98
C ILE A 154 -3.22 5.86 12.43
N SER A 155 -3.85 6.84 11.79
CA SER A 155 -3.67 8.25 12.12
C SER A 155 -4.10 8.52 13.56
N ALA A 156 -3.64 9.64 14.12
CA ALA A 156 -4.08 10.08 15.45
C ALA A 156 -5.60 10.30 15.55
N TYR A 157 -6.29 10.38 14.41
CA TYR A 157 -7.74 10.52 14.31
C TYR A 157 -8.47 9.19 14.00
N GLY A 158 -7.74 8.07 13.96
CA GLY A 158 -8.30 6.72 13.79
C GLY A 158 -8.43 6.25 12.34
N GLU A 159 -7.90 7.00 11.38
CA GLU A 159 -7.97 6.62 9.96
C GLU A 159 -6.83 5.69 9.57
N ALA A 160 -7.16 4.56 8.94
CA ALA A 160 -6.16 3.62 8.43
C ALA A 160 -5.61 4.07 7.08
N GLN A 161 -4.28 4.19 7.01
CA GLN A 161 -3.50 4.57 5.85
C GLN A 161 -2.58 3.42 5.47
N TRP A 162 -2.42 3.20 4.16
CA TRP A 162 -1.68 2.07 3.63
C TRP A 162 -0.65 2.50 2.60
N GLY A 163 0.37 1.67 2.45
CA GLY A 163 1.37 1.80 1.43
C GLY A 163 2.41 0.69 1.53
N PHE A 164 3.63 1.00 1.12
CA PHE A 164 4.69 0.00 1.02
C PHE A 164 6.04 0.54 1.48
N GLY A 165 6.97 -0.38 1.72
CA GLY A 165 8.31 -0.06 2.18
C GLY A 165 9.41 -0.65 1.31
N ILE A 166 10.53 0.07 1.21
CA ILE A 166 11.73 -0.31 0.45
C ILE A 166 12.95 -0.23 1.37
N MET A 167 13.73 -1.30 1.40
CA MET A 167 14.98 -1.46 2.13
C MET A 167 16.15 -1.57 1.14
N PRO A 168 16.62 -0.43 0.59
CA PRO A 168 17.68 -0.45 -0.43
C PRO A 168 19.01 -0.98 0.12
N ASP A 169 19.23 -0.82 1.43
CA ASP A 169 20.41 -1.34 2.12
C ASP A 169 20.06 -1.78 3.56
N PRO A 170 20.99 -2.44 4.28
CA PRO A 170 20.71 -2.97 5.62
C PRO A 170 20.46 -1.92 6.72
N GLN A 171 20.74 -0.64 6.47
CA GLN A 171 20.64 0.44 7.47
C GLN A 171 19.49 1.40 7.20
N ASN A 172 18.87 1.33 6.02
CA ASN A 172 17.87 2.30 5.59
C ASN A 172 16.57 1.61 5.21
N PHE A 173 15.47 2.15 5.71
CA PHE A 173 14.15 1.69 5.37
C PHE A 173 13.24 2.87 5.06
N HIS A 174 12.73 2.91 3.83
CA HIS A 174 11.86 3.95 3.32
C HIS A 174 10.43 3.43 3.27
N CYS A 175 9.53 4.00 4.06
CA CYS A 175 8.10 3.72 3.99
C CYS A 175 7.40 4.83 3.22
N MET A 176 6.51 4.47 2.30
CA MET A 176 5.70 5.40 1.54
C MET A 176 4.23 5.09 1.83
N LEU A 177 3.46 6.09 2.23
CA LEU A 177 2.04 5.98 2.59
C LEU A 177 1.22 7.00 1.79
N ASN A 178 -0.03 6.66 1.51
CA ASN A 178 -1.01 7.66 1.08
C ASN A 178 -1.79 8.15 2.31
N GLU A 179 -1.72 9.45 2.60
CA GLU A 179 -2.48 10.05 3.70
C GLU A 179 -3.98 10.09 3.43
N ASN A 180 -4.37 10.18 2.16
CA ASN A 180 -5.77 10.27 1.74
C ASN A 180 -6.30 8.92 1.24
N GLN A 181 -7.62 8.77 1.24
CA GLN A 181 -8.26 7.67 0.53
C GLN A 181 -8.24 7.92 -0.98
N ALA A 182 -8.14 6.85 -1.76
CA ALA A 182 -8.28 6.92 -3.21
C ALA A 182 -9.62 7.59 -3.58
N PRO A 183 -9.65 8.48 -4.59
CA PRO A 183 -8.64 8.69 -5.63
C PRO A 183 -7.60 9.78 -5.31
N GLN A 184 -7.68 10.45 -4.16
CA GLN A 184 -6.71 11.49 -3.81
C GLN A 184 -5.38 10.86 -3.38
N PHE A 185 -4.28 11.41 -3.86
CA PHE A 185 -2.94 10.92 -3.57
C PHE A 185 -2.11 12.01 -2.89
N THR A 186 -1.85 11.81 -1.60
CA THR A 186 -0.96 12.64 -0.81
C THR A 186 0.10 11.74 -0.22
N MET A 187 1.26 11.73 -0.88
CA MET A 187 2.37 10.88 -0.51
C MET A 187 3.06 11.42 0.74
N VAL A 188 3.22 10.54 1.72
CA VAL A 188 4.10 10.74 2.86
C VAL A 188 5.22 9.72 2.80
N THR A 189 6.43 10.17 3.12
CA THR A 189 7.61 9.31 3.18
C THR A 189 8.17 9.32 4.58
N ILE A 190 8.41 8.13 5.14
CA ILE A 190 9.04 7.95 6.43
C ILE A 190 10.36 7.24 6.19
N TYR A 191 11.45 7.89 6.54
CA TYR A 191 12.78 7.33 6.50
C TYR A 191 13.13 6.80 7.88
N LEU A 192 13.34 5.49 8.02
CA LEU A 192 13.73 4.83 9.26
C LEU A 192 15.17 4.33 9.16
N GLN A 193 15.95 4.64 10.19
CA GLN A 193 17.29 4.10 10.36
C GLN A 193 17.18 2.73 11.03
N ILE A 194 17.63 1.70 10.32
CA ILE A 194 17.71 0.32 10.79
C ILE A 194 19.01 0.16 11.59
N PRO A 195 18.94 -0.16 12.89
CA PRO A 195 20.12 -0.32 13.70
C PRO A 195 20.71 -1.73 13.56
N PHE A 196 22.01 -1.88 13.82
CA PHE A 196 22.71 -3.17 13.84
C PHE A 196 22.41 -4.01 15.11
N PHE A 197 21.13 -4.19 15.44
CA PHE A 197 20.67 -5.03 16.53
C PHE A 197 19.70 -6.08 16.02
N LYS A 198 19.78 -7.29 16.59
CA LYS A 198 18.78 -8.33 16.34
C LYS A 198 17.49 -7.94 17.04
N ASN A 199 16.39 -7.81 16.30
CA ASN A 199 15.05 -7.43 16.77
C ASN A 199 15.05 -6.11 17.59
N PRO A 200 15.34 -4.96 16.96
CA PRO A 200 15.38 -3.71 17.69
C PRO A 200 14.01 -3.33 18.23
N ARG A 201 13.96 -2.95 19.50
CA ARG A 201 12.76 -2.39 20.13
C ARG A 201 12.40 -1.02 19.57
N GLN A 202 13.37 -0.27 19.03
CA GLN A 202 13.18 1.12 18.62
C GLN A 202 13.72 1.35 17.22
N LEU A 203 12.95 2.06 16.39
CA LEU A 203 13.38 2.59 15.11
C LEU A 203 13.23 4.12 15.14
N ARG A 204 14.23 4.83 14.62
CA ARG A 204 14.24 6.30 14.61
C ARG A 204 14.28 6.77 13.18
N GLY A 205 13.67 7.92 12.93
CA GLY A 205 13.55 8.37 11.55
C GLY A 205 13.14 9.81 11.36
N LEU A 206 12.87 10.11 10.10
CA LEU A 206 12.29 11.36 9.64
C LEU A 206 10.96 11.08 8.94
N TYR A 207 9.92 11.78 9.36
CA TYR A 207 8.65 11.88 8.69
C TYR A 207 8.69 13.06 7.73
N ILE A 208 8.41 12.85 6.45
CA ILE A 208 8.41 13.88 5.41
C ILE A 208 7.03 13.90 4.75
N GLY A 209 6.36 15.04 4.81
CA GLY A 209 5.02 15.22 4.28
C GLY A 209 4.63 16.69 4.18
N GLN A 210 3.33 16.96 4.30
CA GLN A 210 2.78 18.31 4.28
C GLN A 210 2.19 18.67 5.66
N ASP A 211 2.26 19.94 6.05
CA ASP A 211 1.50 20.46 7.18
C ASP A 211 0.04 20.79 6.78
N TYR A 212 -0.77 21.25 7.72
CA TYR A 212 -2.18 21.64 7.45
C TYR A 212 -2.32 22.77 6.43
N ASN A 213 -1.28 23.58 6.24
CA ASN A 213 -1.24 24.65 5.25
C ASN A 213 -0.63 24.17 3.91
N ARG A 214 -0.47 22.85 3.74
CA ARG A 214 0.16 22.19 2.58
C ARG A 214 1.61 22.58 2.33
N ASN A 215 2.28 23.10 3.35
CA ASN A 215 3.70 23.39 3.26
C ASN A 215 4.53 22.11 3.49
N PRO A 216 5.62 21.89 2.74
CA PRO A 216 6.53 20.78 3.00
C PRO A 216 7.13 20.86 4.40
N ILE A 217 7.14 19.73 5.11
CA ILE A 217 7.70 19.61 6.44
C ILE A 217 8.38 18.25 6.64
N ALA A 218 9.53 18.27 7.31
CA ALA A 218 10.22 17.10 7.83
C ALA A 218 10.22 17.16 9.37
N ARG A 219 9.97 16.04 10.05
CA ARG A 219 9.96 15.93 11.53
C ARG A 219 10.66 14.67 12.00
N ARG A 220 11.23 14.69 13.20
CA ARG A 220 11.64 13.45 13.86
C ARG A 220 10.44 12.56 14.17
N ILE A 221 10.64 11.26 14.02
CA ILE A 221 9.70 10.22 14.43
C ILE A 221 10.44 9.09 15.14
N LEU A 222 9.80 8.53 16.15
CA LEU A 222 10.27 7.38 16.92
C LEU A 222 9.22 6.28 16.87
N LEU A 223 9.60 5.06 16.49
CA LEU A 223 8.74 3.88 16.50
C LEU A 223 9.22 2.94 17.61
N ILE A 224 8.31 2.58 18.52
CA ILE A 224 8.54 1.61 19.59
C ILE A 224 7.79 0.33 19.25
N LYS A 225 8.51 -0.79 19.20
CA LYS A 225 7.93 -2.11 18.90
C LYS A 225 7.08 -2.57 20.07
N GLU A 226 5.83 -2.93 19.77
CA GLU A 226 4.85 -3.43 20.75
C GLU A 226 4.60 -4.93 20.59
N SER A 227 4.66 -5.44 19.35
CA SER A 227 4.33 -6.83 19.03
C SER A 227 5.11 -7.29 17.79
N GLU A 228 5.43 -8.59 17.74
CA GLU A 228 5.96 -9.27 16.54
C GLU A 228 4.84 -9.64 15.55
N SER A 229 3.58 -9.49 15.95
CA SER A 229 2.42 -9.81 15.14
C SER A 229 2.34 -8.96 13.88
N THR A 230 1.88 -9.59 12.80
CA THR A 230 1.58 -8.92 11.53
C THR A 230 0.09 -8.97 11.17
N GLU A 231 -0.75 -9.37 12.12
CA GLU A 231 -2.19 -9.50 11.93
C GLU A 231 -2.87 -8.13 11.81
N ILE A 232 -3.68 -7.98 10.77
CA ILE A 232 -4.37 -6.71 10.51
C ILE A 232 -5.38 -6.41 11.61
N ASP A 233 -6.13 -7.41 12.09
CA ASP A 233 -7.16 -7.19 13.12
C ASP A 233 -6.54 -6.72 14.45
N GLU A 234 -5.39 -7.29 14.83
CA GLU A 234 -4.63 -6.85 15.99
C GLU A 234 -4.14 -5.41 15.81
N PHE A 235 -3.61 -5.08 14.63
CA PHE A 235 -3.18 -3.73 14.27
C PHE A 235 -4.34 -2.73 14.33
N MET A 236 -5.50 -3.06 13.77
CA MET A 236 -6.68 -2.20 13.73
C MET A 236 -7.28 -1.95 15.13
N SER A 237 -7.01 -2.83 16.10
CA SER A 237 -7.42 -2.65 17.50
C SER A 237 -6.53 -1.70 18.31
N ARG A 238 -5.37 -1.28 17.77
CA ARG A 238 -4.39 -0.47 18.50
C ARG A 238 -4.91 0.95 18.71
N LYS A 239 -4.58 1.50 19.89
CA LYS A 239 -4.96 2.87 20.26
C LYS A 239 -4.12 3.88 19.48
N SER A 240 -4.77 4.89 18.90
CA SER A 240 -4.15 6.09 18.35
C SER A 240 -4.70 7.32 19.06
N GLY A 241 -3.97 8.43 19.00
CA GLY A 241 -4.44 9.69 19.58
C GLY A 241 -3.36 10.72 19.81
N LEU A 242 -3.77 11.77 20.52
CA LEU A 242 -2.88 12.80 21.07
C LEU A 242 -2.80 12.60 22.57
N ILE A 243 -1.60 12.78 23.13
CA ILE A 243 -1.36 12.75 24.57
C ILE A 243 -0.92 14.15 24.98
N ASP A 244 -1.58 14.71 25.99
CA ASP A 244 -1.23 15.99 26.57
C ASP A 244 -0.03 15.86 27.52
N LYS A 245 0.74 16.93 27.65
CA LYS A 245 1.99 16.92 28.44
C LYS A 245 1.78 16.55 29.91
N GLU A 246 0.63 16.91 30.46
CA GLU A 246 0.28 16.59 31.85
C GLU A 246 0.08 15.08 32.08
N ASP A 247 -0.23 14.33 31.02
CA ASP A 247 -0.56 12.91 31.08
C ASP A 247 0.61 12.00 30.66
N PHE A 248 1.80 12.56 30.43
CA PHE A 248 2.95 11.78 30.01
C PHE A 248 3.42 10.80 31.08
N THR A 249 3.66 9.56 30.66
CA THR A 249 4.52 8.65 31.43
C THR A 249 5.97 9.11 31.36
N PRO A 250 6.85 8.67 32.29
CA PRO A 250 8.28 8.99 32.22
C PRO A 250 8.94 8.62 30.88
N GLU A 251 8.53 7.50 30.27
CA GLU A 251 9.01 7.09 28.95
C GLU A 251 8.52 8.03 27.84
N GLN A 252 7.24 8.42 27.88
CA GLN A 252 6.66 9.34 26.91
C GLN A 252 7.28 10.74 26.99
N GLN A 253 7.67 11.18 28.19
CA GLN A 253 8.45 12.40 28.36
C GLN A 253 9.77 12.32 27.58
N ALA A 254 10.50 11.21 27.69
CA ALA A 254 11.74 11.02 26.91
C ALA A 254 11.50 10.97 25.39
N TYR A 255 10.36 10.42 24.95
CA TYR A 255 10.00 10.38 23.53
C TYR A 255 9.62 11.78 23.02
N TYR A 256 8.89 12.54 23.81
CA TYR A 256 8.58 13.94 23.54
C TYR A 256 9.88 14.75 23.44
N ASP A 257 10.79 14.61 24.40
CA ASP A 257 12.07 15.33 24.41
C ASP A 257 12.98 14.98 23.24
N TYR A 258 12.82 13.80 22.63
CA TYR A 258 13.56 13.41 21.43
C TYR A 258 12.91 13.87 20.11
N THR A 259 11.59 14.09 20.08
CA THR A 259 10.84 14.29 18.83
C THR A 259 10.20 15.67 18.67
N CYS A 260 10.13 16.44 19.75
CA CYS A 260 9.29 17.65 19.84
C CYS A 260 10.07 18.90 20.25
N GLN A 261 11.41 18.88 20.25
CA GLN A 261 12.21 20.04 20.62
C GLN A 261 12.40 21.01 19.45
N THR A 262 12.81 22.25 19.78
CA THR A 262 13.11 23.26 18.76
C THR A 262 14.25 22.76 17.87
N GLY A 263 14.02 22.68 16.56
CA GLY A 263 14.98 22.15 15.58
C GLY A 263 14.77 20.69 15.19
N ASP A 264 13.82 19.98 15.81
CA ASP A 264 13.44 18.60 15.42
C ASP A 264 12.50 18.55 14.20
N PHE A 265 12.18 19.70 13.64
CA PHE A 265 11.50 19.82 12.36
C PHE A 265 12.15 20.86 11.45
N ILE A 266 12.01 20.64 10.15
CA ILE A 266 12.43 21.56 9.09
C ILE A 266 11.21 21.80 8.21
N LYS A 267 10.87 23.07 7.99
CA LYS A 267 9.66 23.49 7.27
C LYS A 267 10.02 24.53 6.23
N MET A 268 9.32 24.52 5.10
CA MET A 268 9.27 25.65 4.17
C MET A 268 7.92 26.35 4.29
N CYS A 269 7.82 27.62 3.92
CA CYS A 269 6.56 28.35 3.98
C CYS A 269 6.34 29.13 2.69
N THR A 270 5.12 29.10 2.17
CA THR A 270 4.76 29.96 1.03
C THR A 270 4.68 31.42 1.49
N VAL A 271 5.52 32.29 0.93
CA VAL A 271 5.51 33.73 1.21
C VAL A 271 4.34 34.41 0.49
N PRO A 272 3.49 35.19 1.17
CA PRO A 272 2.45 35.97 0.51
C PRO A 272 3.05 37.05 -0.40
N SER A 273 2.46 37.26 -1.58
CA SER A 273 2.87 38.30 -2.54
C SER A 273 4.33 38.17 -2.99
N LEU A 274 4.67 36.99 -3.54
CA LEU A 274 5.99 36.66 -4.09
C LEU A 274 6.46 37.71 -5.10
N ARG A 275 7.68 38.20 -4.88
CA ARG A 275 8.46 39.03 -5.80
C ARG A 275 9.52 38.22 -6.56
N MET A 276 9.81 37.00 -6.09
CA MET A 276 10.85 36.09 -6.61
C MET A 276 12.25 36.72 -6.53
N ASP A 277 12.54 37.43 -5.45
CA ASP A 277 13.84 38.05 -5.15
C ASP A 277 14.33 37.68 -3.74
N GLU A 278 15.54 38.12 -3.36
CA GLU A 278 16.14 37.81 -2.05
C GLU A 278 15.30 38.33 -0.87
N SER A 279 14.42 39.31 -1.10
CA SER A 279 13.53 39.82 -0.06
C SER A 279 12.53 38.76 0.39
N ASP A 280 12.12 37.86 -0.49
CA ASP A 280 11.22 36.76 -0.15
C ASP A 280 11.91 35.71 0.72
N LEU A 281 13.19 35.41 0.47
CA LEU A 281 13.97 34.50 1.33
C LEU A 281 14.06 35.03 2.77
N VAL A 282 14.28 36.33 2.92
CA VAL A 282 14.32 37.00 4.24
C VAL A 282 12.94 36.99 4.90
N LYS A 283 11.86 37.21 4.14
CA LYS A 283 10.48 37.13 4.67
C LYS A 283 10.14 35.72 5.12
N GLU A 284 10.43 34.70 4.31
CA GLU A 284 10.20 33.30 4.65
C GLU A 284 10.94 32.94 5.94
N LYS A 285 12.22 33.31 6.05
CA LYS A 285 13.01 33.01 7.24
C LYS A 285 12.43 33.64 8.51
N LYS A 286 11.88 34.85 8.42
CA LYS A 286 11.16 35.50 9.53
C LYS A 286 9.83 34.80 9.84
N MET A 287 9.11 34.33 8.82
CA MET A 287 7.88 33.58 9.02
C MET A 287 8.11 32.22 9.69
N LEU A 288 9.25 31.56 9.43
CA LEU A 288 9.63 30.29 10.04
C LEU A 288 10.06 30.39 11.52
N THR A 289 10.34 31.60 12.01
CA THR A 289 10.67 31.84 13.43
C THR A 289 9.47 32.20 14.30
N LEU A 290 8.28 32.36 13.68
CA LEU A 290 7.01 32.62 14.35
C LEU A 290 6.30 31.30 14.66
#